data_AF-A0A3A2ZGY3-F1
#
_entry.id   AF-A0A3A2ZGY3-F1
#
_cell.length_a   1.000
_cell.length_b   1.000
_cell.length_c   1.000
_cell.angle_alpha   90.00
_cell.angle_beta   90.00
_cell.angle_gamma   90.00
#
_symmetry.space_group_name_H-M   'P 1'
#
loop_
_entity.id
_entity.type
_entity.pdbx_description
1 polymer ?
#
loop_
_entity_poly.entity_id
_entity_poly.type
_entity_poly.pdbx_seq_one_letter_code
_entity_poly.pdbx_strand_id
1 'polypeptide(L)' 'MNNLKPGGYAEIVDHPTLAFSDDDSMDRAPNVSEWARLLNEAGKKFGKRMDIAYCQKQWMIDAGFKNVKEEIFK' A
#
# COMPACT_ATOMS: atom_id res chain seq x y z
N MET A 1 5.69 20.43 3.50
CA MET A 1 5.12 20.55 4.86
C MET A 1 4.22 21.78 5.00
N ASN A 2 3.33 22.06 4.02
CA ASN A 2 2.56 23.31 4.01
C ASN A 2 1.07 23.11 4.31
N ASN A 3 0.64 21.85 4.49
CA ASN A 3 -0.78 21.48 4.57
C ASN A 3 -1.20 21.01 5.98
N LEU A 4 -0.29 21.12 6.96
CA LEU A 4 -0.55 20.79 8.37
C LEU A 4 -0.18 21.98 9.25
N LYS A 5 -0.99 22.22 10.27
CA LYS A 5 -0.64 23.17 11.34
C LYS A 5 0.57 22.61 12.14
N PRO A 6 1.36 23.47 12.81
CA PRO A 6 2.39 23.01 13.75
C PRO A 6 1.81 22.01 14.76
N GLY A 7 2.45 20.83 14.89
CA GLY A 7 1.98 19.73 15.75
C GLY A 7 0.86 18.86 15.17
N GLY A 8 0.43 19.10 13.92
CA GLY A 8 -0.58 18.27 13.26
C GLY A 8 -0.08 16.88 12.85
N TYR A 9 -1.01 15.95 12.70
CA TYR A 9 -0.77 14.58 12.27
C TYR A 9 -1.36 14.32 10.89
N ALA A 10 -0.78 13.37 10.17
CA ALA A 10 -1.36 12.77 8.98
C ALA A 10 -1.47 11.27 9.20
N GLU A 11 -2.55 10.68 8.70
CA GLU A 11 -2.81 9.25 8.75
C GLU A 11 -3.07 8.75 7.33
N ILE A 12 -2.51 7.59 6.99
CA ILE A 12 -2.70 6.92 5.72
C ILE A 12 -3.16 5.50 6.04
N VAL A 13 -4.29 5.11 5.46
CA VAL A 13 -4.80 3.74 5.51
C VAL A 13 -4.74 3.18 4.09
N ASP A 14 -4.05 2.07 3.93
CA ASP A 14 -3.84 1.41 2.65
C ASP A 14 -3.92 -0.10 2.82
N HIS A 15 -4.08 -0.81 1.71
CA HIS A 15 -4.12 -2.27 1.66
C HIS A 15 -3.36 -2.77 0.43
N PRO A 16 -2.71 -3.94 0.49
CA PRO A 16 -2.10 -4.52 -0.69
C PRO A 16 -3.15 -4.81 -1.77
N THR A 17 -2.79 -4.64 -3.03
CA THR A 17 -3.62 -5.07 -4.18
C THR A 17 -3.58 -6.57 -4.45
N LEU A 18 -2.85 -7.32 -3.63
CA LEU A 18 -2.74 -8.77 -3.70
C LEU A 18 -3.82 -9.43 -2.85
N ALA A 19 -4.25 -10.63 -3.26
CA ALA A 19 -5.10 -11.48 -2.45
C ALA A 19 -4.26 -12.41 -1.56
N PHE A 20 -4.77 -12.69 -0.37
CA PHE A 20 -4.19 -13.62 0.60
C PHE A 20 -5.30 -14.57 1.11
N SER A 21 -4.92 -15.77 1.54
CA SER A 21 -5.84 -16.76 2.12
C SER A 21 -5.31 -17.26 3.46
N ASP A 22 -6.22 -17.50 4.41
CA ASP A 22 -5.89 -18.10 5.71
C ASP A 22 -5.95 -19.63 5.73
N ASP A 23 -6.49 -20.24 4.68
CA ASP A 23 -6.75 -21.67 4.55
C ASP A 23 -5.93 -22.34 3.43
N ASP A 24 -4.79 -21.72 3.05
CA ASP A 24 -3.91 -22.17 1.97
C ASP A 24 -4.62 -22.34 0.61
N SER A 25 -5.76 -21.69 0.40
CA SER A 25 -6.55 -21.80 -0.83
C SER A 25 -6.10 -20.91 -1.97
N MET A 26 -5.08 -20.05 -1.79
CA MET A 26 -4.60 -19.14 -2.83
C MET A 26 -4.25 -19.84 -4.15
N ASP A 27 -3.72 -21.06 -4.11
CA ASP A 27 -3.39 -21.84 -5.32
C ASP A 27 -4.63 -22.22 -6.13
N ARG A 28 -5.82 -22.23 -5.50
CA ARG A 28 -7.12 -22.46 -6.16
C ARG A 28 -7.72 -21.17 -6.73
N ALA A 29 -7.07 -20.02 -6.55
CA ALA A 29 -7.51 -18.72 -7.05
C ALA A 29 -6.55 -18.12 -8.13
N PRO A 30 -6.11 -18.89 -9.15
CA PRO A 30 -5.09 -18.43 -10.10
C PRO A 30 -5.52 -17.18 -10.88
N ASN A 31 -6.82 -17.06 -11.19
CA ASN A 31 -7.35 -15.91 -11.92
C ASN A 31 -7.33 -14.62 -11.08
N VAL A 32 -7.51 -14.70 -9.76
CA VAL A 32 -7.44 -13.52 -8.88
C VAL A 32 -5.99 -13.06 -8.74
N SER A 33 -5.06 -13.99 -8.57
CA SER A 33 -3.62 -13.71 -8.55
C SER A 33 -3.16 -13.08 -9.87
N GLU A 34 -3.60 -13.62 -10.99
CA GLU A 34 -3.28 -13.08 -12.33
C GLU A 34 -3.92 -11.70 -12.56
N TRP A 35 -5.16 -11.51 -12.14
CA TRP A 35 -5.82 -10.21 -12.19
C TRP A 35 -5.06 -9.15 -11.39
N ALA A 36 -4.63 -9.47 -10.16
CA ALA A 36 -3.84 -8.55 -9.33
C ALA A 36 -2.48 -8.22 -9.96
N ARG A 37 -1.82 -9.21 -10.58
CA ARG A 37 -0.58 -8.99 -11.35
C ARG A 37 -0.80 -8.04 -12.51
N LEU A 38 -1.81 -8.28 -13.35
CA LEU A 38 -2.15 -7.46 -14.52
C LEU A 38 -2.58 -6.04 -14.11
N LEU A 39 -3.31 -5.89 -13.01
CA LEU A 39 -3.70 -4.59 -12.47
C LEU A 39 -2.47 -3.76 -12.09
N ASN A 40 -1.49 -4.36 -11.40
CA ASN A 40 -0.25 -3.70 -11.05
C ASN A 40 0.61 -3.35 -12.29
N GLU A 41 0.66 -4.23 -13.29
CA GLU A 41 1.35 -3.95 -14.56
C GLU A 41 0.72 -2.80 -15.33
N ALA A 42 -0.61 -2.79 -15.44
CA ALA A 42 -1.34 -1.68 -16.04
C ALA A 42 -1.08 -0.39 -15.27
N GLY A 43 -1.20 -0.42 -13.94
CA GLY A 43 -0.91 0.73 -13.07
C GLY A 43 0.47 1.32 -13.33
N LYS A 44 1.51 0.48 -13.43
CA LYS A 44 2.88 0.91 -13.78
C LYS A 44 2.95 1.59 -15.15
N LYS A 45 2.28 1.05 -16.19
CA LYS A 45 2.23 1.67 -17.53
C LYS A 45 1.53 3.04 -17.52
N PHE A 46 0.53 3.23 -16.68
CA PHE A 46 -0.18 4.50 -16.51
C PHE A 46 0.48 5.46 -15.51
N GLY A 47 1.63 5.09 -14.92
CA GLY A 47 2.31 5.90 -13.90
C GLY A 47 1.59 5.93 -12.55
N LYS A 48 0.64 5.03 -12.32
CA LYS A 48 -0.16 4.86 -11.09
C LYS A 48 0.10 3.48 -10.50
N ARG A 49 1.31 3.29 -9.99
CA ARG A 49 1.69 2.05 -9.30
C ARG A 49 0.76 1.81 -8.11
N MET A 50 0.18 0.61 -8.01
CA MET A 50 -0.81 0.27 -6.98
C MET A 50 -0.22 -0.58 -5.83
N ASP A 51 0.87 -1.30 -6.06
CA ASP A 51 1.61 -2.05 -5.04
C ASP A 51 2.49 -1.12 -4.19
N ILE A 52 1.85 -0.22 -3.42
CA ILE A 52 2.53 0.87 -2.68
C ILE A 52 2.21 0.90 -1.18
N ALA A 53 1.30 0.07 -0.66
CA ALA A 53 0.90 0.08 0.75
C ALA A 53 2.12 -0.01 1.70
N TYR A 54 3.10 -0.86 1.37
CA TYR A 54 4.33 -1.02 2.14
C TYR A 54 5.31 0.17 2.04
N CYS A 55 5.12 1.07 1.08
CA CYS A 55 5.97 2.24 0.89
C CYS A 55 5.57 3.40 1.80
N GLN A 56 4.33 3.43 2.29
CA GLN A 56 3.72 4.60 2.94
C GLN A 56 4.56 5.13 4.11
N LYS A 57 5.01 4.23 5.00
CA LYS A 57 5.86 4.60 6.14
C LYS A 57 7.13 5.31 5.72
N GLN A 58 7.87 4.75 4.76
CA GLN A 58 9.13 5.35 4.31
C GLN A 58 8.88 6.67 3.59
N TRP A 59 7.82 6.76 2.77
CA TRP A 59 7.46 8.01 2.11
C TRP A 59 7.08 9.12 3.10
N MET A 60 6.43 8.80 4.21
CA MET A 60 6.18 9.78 5.27
C MET A 60 7.50 10.25 5.92
N ILE A 61 8.44 9.34 6.18
CA ILE A 61 9.77 9.69 6.70
C ILE A 61 10.52 10.60 5.73
N ASP A 62 10.54 10.25 4.44
CA ASP A 62 11.24 11.00 3.39
C ASP A 62 10.60 12.37 3.15
N ALA A 63 9.28 12.49 3.32
CA ALA A 63 8.56 13.76 3.33
C ALA A 63 8.82 14.61 4.58
N GLY A 64 9.60 14.08 5.54
CA GLY A 64 10.10 14.77 6.73
C GLY A 64 9.23 14.63 7.97
N PHE A 65 8.17 13.81 7.94
CA PHE A 65 7.36 13.55 9.13
C PHE A 65 8.23 12.94 10.24
N LYS A 66 7.87 13.26 11.48
CA LYS A 66 8.54 12.75 12.69
C LYS A 66 7.58 11.82 13.43
N ASN A 67 8.12 10.91 14.23
CA ASN A 67 7.35 9.93 15.01
C ASN A 67 6.41 9.06 14.15
N VAL A 68 6.85 8.68 12.94
CA VAL A 68 6.05 7.84 12.04
C VAL A 68 5.87 6.45 12.67
N LYS A 69 4.60 6.05 12.85
CA LYS A 69 4.20 4.72 13.32
C LYS A 69 3.46 4.00 12.21
N GLU A 70 3.51 2.68 12.24
CA GLU A 70 2.82 1.81 11.29
C GLU A 70 2.24 0.64 12.07
N GLU A 71 0.99 0.33 11.77
CA GLU A 71 0.26 -0.82 12.29
C GLU A 71 -0.20 -1.65 11.09
N ILE A 72 0.18 -2.93 11.07
CA ILE A 72 -0.17 -3.86 10.00
C ILE A 72 -1.17 -4.86 10.58
N PHE A 73 -2.33 -4.95 9.95
CA PHE A 73 -3.40 -5.85 10.33
C PHE A 73 -3.47 -7.03 9.37
N LYS A 74 -3.82 -8.19 9.91
CA LYS A 74 -4.09 -9.41 9.15
C LYS A 74 -5.60 -9.60 9.03
#